data_AF-A0A7Y3SZ53-F1
#
_entry.id   AF-A0A7Y3SZ53-F1
#
_cell.length_a   1.000
_cell.length_b   1.000
_cell.length_c   1.000
_cell.angle_alpha   90.00
_cell.angle_beta   90.00
_cell.angle_gamma   90.00
#
_symmetry.space_group_name_H-M   'P 1'
#
loop_
_entity.id
_entity.type
_entity.pdbx_description
1 polymer ?
#
loop_
_entity_poly.entity_id
_entity_poly.type
_entity_poly.pdbx_seq_one_letter_code
_entity_poly.pdbx_strand_id
1 'polypeptide(L)'
;MNPMINQAQPRNYTNKYLENNKNKKINLDLDYRKNSFKLDDKKISEEEDKIDYERYTKSHMLHSAYSFKDAQKHRVSFPPTTAPGIVRKAWREQMEKATEKEKDDMMSFDSFYETFSRENKKDMPNDLNGYLKLINNMKSYIELYNHCPGVDQSIYEGLVNVANSFETELNKYS
;
A
#
# COMPACT_ATOMS: atom_id res chain seq x y z
N MET A 1 -33.79 -40.67 -35.39
CA MET A 1 -32.68 -40.54 -34.42
C MET A 1 -32.78 -39.15 -33.80
N ASN A 2 -32.87 -39.08 -32.48
CA ASN A 2 -33.25 -37.90 -31.69
C ASN A 2 -32.28 -36.72 -31.85
N PRO A 3 -32.77 -35.50 -32.10
CA PRO A 3 -31.96 -34.29 -31.96
C PRO A 3 -31.81 -33.94 -30.47
N MET A 4 -30.56 -33.86 -29.98
CA MET A 4 -30.26 -33.36 -28.65
C MET A 4 -30.56 -31.86 -28.58
N ILE A 5 -31.58 -31.51 -27.79
CA ILE A 5 -32.01 -30.14 -27.50
C ILE A 5 -31.07 -29.55 -26.44
N ASN A 6 -30.44 -28.42 -26.77
CA ASN A 6 -29.71 -27.56 -25.84
C ASN A 6 -30.58 -27.19 -24.64
N GLN A 7 -30.29 -27.72 -23.46
CA GLN A 7 -30.90 -27.25 -22.21
C GLN A 7 -30.15 -26.01 -21.73
N ALA A 8 -30.61 -24.84 -22.18
CA ALA A 8 -30.34 -23.58 -21.53
C ALA A 8 -30.95 -23.60 -20.13
N GLN A 9 -30.10 -23.54 -19.09
CA GLN A 9 -30.52 -23.38 -17.71
C GLN A 9 -31.29 -22.05 -17.55
N PRO A 10 -32.49 -22.04 -16.96
CA PRO A 10 -33.24 -20.82 -16.74
C PRO A 10 -32.56 -19.92 -15.69
N ARG A 11 -32.34 -18.66 -16.07
CA ARG A 11 -31.92 -17.58 -15.16
C ARG A 11 -33.03 -17.34 -14.13
N ASN A 12 -32.77 -17.69 -12.87
CA ASN A 12 -33.66 -17.34 -11.75
C ASN A 12 -33.62 -15.83 -11.47
N TYR A 13 -34.46 -15.07 -12.17
CA TYR A 13 -34.82 -13.69 -11.85
C TYR A 13 -36.12 -13.66 -11.06
N THR A 14 -36.10 -13.95 -9.76
CA THR A 14 -37.15 -13.47 -8.83
C THR A 14 -36.67 -13.50 -7.38
N ASN A 15 -36.20 -12.35 -6.90
CA ASN A 15 -36.43 -11.89 -5.53
C ASN A 15 -36.29 -10.36 -5.53
N LYS A 16 -37.14 -9.73 -6.36
CA LYS A 16 -37.44 -8.31 -6.28
C LYS A 16 -38.71 -8.22 -5.44
N TYR A 17 -38.70 -7.36 -4.42
CA TYR A 17 -39.81 -7.04 -3.51
C TYR A 17 -40.06 -8.03 -2.37
N LEU A 18 -39.10 -8.18 -1.44
CA LEU A 18 -39.35 -8.41 -0.01
C LEU A 18 -38.03 -8.35 0.78
N GLU A 19 -37.39 -7.18 0.84
CA GLU A 19 -36.48 -6.83 1.97
C GLU A 19 -36.21 -5.32 2.08
N ASN A 20 -37.20 -4.49 1.72
CA ASN A 20 -37.19 -3.07 2.07
C ASN A 20 -37.63 -2.90 3.54
N ASN A 21 -36.72 -3.14 4.50
CA ASN A 21 -36.66 -2.46 5.81
C ASN A 21 -35.60 -3.03 6.79
N LYS A 22 -34.38 -3.34 6.33
CA LYS A 22 -33.22 -3.52 7.24
C LYS A 22 -31.97 -2.68 6.92
N ASN A 23 -31.93 -1.96 5.79
CA ASN A 23 -30.73 -1.25 5.32
C ASN A 23 -30.62 0.24 5.71
N LYS A 24 -31.13 0.64 6.89
CA LYS A 24 -30.89 2.02 7.40
C LYS A 24 -29.95 2.10 8.60
N LYS A 25 -29.53 0.96 9.16
CA LYS A 25 -28.58 0.92 10.29
C LYS A 25 -27.16 0.50 9.90
N ILE A 26 -26.96 -0.03 8.68
CA ILE A 26 -25.66 -0.53 8.19
C ILE A 26 -24.82 0.57 7.51
N ASN A 27 -25.44 1.61 6.94
CA ASN A 27 -24.67 2.69 6.28
C ASN A 27 -24.12 3.75 7.26
N LEU A 28 -24.76 3.99 8.40
CA LEU A 28 -24.24 4.99 9.34
C LEU A 28 -22.94 4.55 10.02
N ASP A 29 -22.81 3.26 10.36
CA ASP A 29 -21.61 2.74 11.04
C ASP A 29 -20.41 2.64 10.09
N LEU A 30 -20.65 2.25 8.83
CA LEU A 30 -19.63 2.25 7.78
C LEU A 30 -19.20 3.68 7.40
N ASP A 31 -20.13 4.61 7.23
CA ASP A 31 -19.79 6.01 6.95
C ASP A 31 -19.14 6.68 8.16
N TYR A 32 -19.56 6.37 9.38
CA TYR A 32 -18.92 6.85 10.60
C TYR A 32 -17.51 6.29 10.75
N ARG A 33 -17.28 4.98 10.57
CA ARG A 33 -15.93 4.38 10.57
C ARG A 33 -15.06 4.93 9.45
N LYS A 34 -15.61 5.11 8.26
CA LYS A 34 -14.86 5.68 7.12
C LYS A 34 -14.50 7.14 7.36
N ASN A 35 -15.40 7.91 7.98
CA ASN A 35 -15.15 9.31 8.32
C ASN A 35 -14.24 9.45 9.54
N SER A 36 -14.33 8.58 10.53
CA SER A 36 -13.40 8.53 11.66
C SER A 36 -12.01 8.13 11.18
N PHE A 37 -11.91 7.09 10.35
CA PHE A 37 -10.66 6.66 9.70
C PHE A 37 -10.01 7.80 8.91
N LYS A 38 -10.77 8.55 8.12
CA LYS A 38 -10.26 9.75 7.41
C LYS A 38 -9.79 10.84 8.36
N LEU A 39 -10.48 11.03 9.48
CA LEU A 39 -10.12 12.05 10.48
C LEU A 39 -8.86 11.65 11.25
N ASP A 40 -8.70 10.35 11.52
CA ASP A 40 -7.53 9.76 12.17
C ASP A 40 -6.32 9.78 11.21
N ASP A 41 -6.49 9.43 9.94
CA ASP A 41 -5.43 9.49 8.93
C ASP A 41 -4.94 10.92 8.69
N LYS A 42 -5.82 11.93 8.74
CA LYS A 42 -5.41 13.33 8.63
C LYS A 42 -4.48 13.74 9.77
N LYS A 43 -4.84 13.40 11.02
CA LYS A 43 -4.00 13.71 12.19
C LYS A 43 -2.66 12.98 12.10
N ILE A 44 -2.67 11.71 11.72
CA ILE A 44 -1.44 10.93 11.52
C ILE A 44 -0.59 11.54 10.40
N SER A 45 -1.21 12.00 9.31
CA SER A 45 -0.49 12.67 8.22
C SER A 45 0.23 13.92 8.69
N GLU A 46 -0.42 14.74 9.52
CA GLU A 46 0.18 15.94 10.12
C GLU A 46 1.35 15.60 11.07
N GLU A 47 1.27 14.47 11.79
CA GLU A 47 2.36 13.98 12.64
C GLU A 47 3.55 13.49 11.80
N GLU A 48 3.31 12.67 10.80
CA GLU A 48 4.36 12.14 9.92
C GLU A 48 5.03 13.25 9.09
N ASP A 49 4.29 14.30 8.69
CA ASP A 49 4.85 15.48 8.02
C ASP A 49 5.81 16.27 8.92
N LYS A 50 5.51 16.37 10.22
CA LYS A 50 6.42 17.00 11.20
C LYS A 50 7.71 16.19 11.36
N ILE A 51 7.60 14.87 11.45
CA ILE A 51 8.76 13.97 11.55
C ILE A 51 9.64 14.10 10.29
N ASP A 52 9.03 14.13 9.12
CA ASP A 52 9.75 14.29 7.84
C ASP A 52 10.42 15.67 7.75
N TYR A 53 9.74 16.74 8.20
CA TYR A 53 10.31 18.08 8.28
C TYR A 53 11.52 18.16 9.21
N GLU A 54 11.44 17.55 10.39
CA GLU A 54 12.58 17.48 11.32
C GLU A 54 13.78 16.76 10.68
N ARG A 55 13.56 15.64 9.99
CA ARG A 55 14.61 14.93 9.24
C ARG A 55 15.20 15.79 8.14
N TYR A 56 14.37 16.50 7.39
CA TYR A 56 14.79 17.44 6.35
C TYR A 56 15.70 18.54 6.91
N THR A 57 15.34 19.16 8.04
CA THR A 57 16.18 20.22 8.65
C THR A 57 17.53 19.72 9.17
N LYS A 58 17.65 18.43 9.49
CA LYS A 58 18.93 17.81 9.89
C LYS A 58 19.83 17.48 8.69
N SER A 59 19.28 17.39 7.48
CA SER A 59 20.03 17.08 6.26
C SER A 59 20.57 18.37 5.63
N HIS A 60 21.83 18.70 5.91
CA HIS A 60 22.46 19.96 5.49
C HIS A 60 22.39 20.22 3.97
N MET A 61 22.49 19.15 3.17
CA MET A 61 22.46 19.25 1.71
C MET A 61 21.05 19.41 1.15
N LEU A 62 20.03 18.77 1.74
CA LEU A 62 18.68 18.85 1.18
C LEU A 62 18.06 20.23 1.43
N HIS A 63 18.18 20.74 2.66
CA HIS A 63 17.51 21.97 3.05
C HIS A 63 18.17 23.25 2.52
N SER A 64 19.38 23.14 1.94
CA SER A 64 20.08 24.24 1.29
C SER A 64 19.77 24.34 -0.21
N ALA A 65 19.30 23.26 -0.83
CA ALA A 65 19.07 23.18 -2.27
C ALA A 65 17.59 23.25 -2.68
N TYR A 66 16.67 22.79 -1.82
CA TYR A 66 15.24 22.69 -2.14
C TYR A 66 14.39 23.25 -1.00
N SER A 67 13.18 23.71 -1.30
CA SER A 67 12.17 23.90 -0.24
C SER A 67 11.70 22.54 0.29
N PHE A 68 11.14 22.48 1.49
CA PHE A 68 10.60 21.23 2.03
C PHE A 68 9.56 20.58 1.08
N LYS A 69 8.67 21.38 0.50
CA LYS A 69 7.66 20.88 -0.45
C LYS A 69 8.28 20.33 -1.73
N ASP A 70 9.32 21.00 -2.25
CA ASP A 70 10.02 20.52 -3.45
C ASP A 70 10.80 19.24 -3.15
N ALA A 71 11.45 19.18 -1.98
CA ALA A 71 12.12 17.98 -1.50
C ALA A 71 11.14 16.80 -1.40
N GLN A 72 9.97 17.00 -0.81
CA GLN A 72 8.94 15.97 -0.71
C GLN A 72 8.47 15.48 -2.09
N LYS A 73 8.23 16.41 -3.03
CA LYS A 73 7.77 16.09 -4.38
C LYS A 73 8.80 15.29 -5.20
N HIS A 74 10.09 15.57 -5.02
CA HIS A 74 11.16 14.97 -5.81
C HIS A 74 11.85 13.78 -5.13
N ARG A 75 11.52 13.51 -3.86
CA ARG A 75 12.03 12.35 -3.15
C ARG A 75 11.42 11.07 -3.73
N VAL A 76 12.28 10.26 -4.33
CA VAL A 76 11.97 8.87 -4.67
C VAL A 76 12.17 8.06 -3.40
N SER A 77 11.07 7.56 -2.83
CA SER A 77 11.09 6.65 -1.69
C SER A 77 9.81 5.82 -1.61
N PHE A 78 9.90 4.68 -0.95
CA PHE A 78 8.78 3.87 -0.52
C PHE A 78 8.49 4.05 0.98
N PRO A 79 7.22 4.23 1.37
CA PRO A 79 6.18 4.80 0.51
C PRO A 79 6.56 6.24 0.11
N PRO A 80 5.95 6.81 -0.94
CA PRO A 80 6.16 8.22 -1.27
C PRO A 80 5.70 9.11 -0.11
N THR A 81 6.29 10.30 -0.01
CA THR A 81 5.95 11.31 1.00
C THR A 81 4.48 11.74 0.95
N THR A 82 3.82 11.55 -0.20
CA THR A 82 2.40 11.84 -0.44
C THR A 82 1.45 10.69 -0.09
N ALA A 83 1.97 9.54 0.38
CA ALA A 83 1.14 8.42 0.81
C ALA A 83 0.27 8.81 2.03
N PRO A 84 -0.87 8.12 2.25
CA PRO A 84 -1.68 8.31 3.45
C PRO A 84 -0.84 8.21 4.72
N GLY A 85 -1.19 9.01 5.73
CA GLY A 85 -0.44 9.08 6.99
C GLY A 85 -0.25 7.70 7.63
N ILE A 86 -1.30 6.88 7.64
CA ILE A 86 -1.26 5.50 8.16
C ILE A 86 -0.23 4.64 7.43
N VAL A 87 -0.11 4.79 6.12
CA VAL A 87 0.83 4.00 5.30
C VAL A 87 2.27 4.41 5.63
N ARG A 88 2.52 5.73 5.72
CA ARG A 88 3.84 6.26 6.12
C ARG A 88 4.21 5.84 7.54
N LYS A 89 3.27 5.92 8.47
CA LYS A 89 3.42 5.48 9.85
C LYS A 89 3.74 4.00 9.96
N ALA A 90 2.97 3.13 9.29
CA ALA A 90 3.20 1.69 9.28
C ALA A 90 4.62 1.34 8.79
N TRP A 91 5.09 2.02 7.74
CA TRP A 91 6.43 1.78 7.19
C TRP A 91 7.53 2.27 8.15
N ARG A 92 7.35 3.46 8.74
CA ARG A 92 8.27 3.99 9.75
C ARG A 92 8.37 3.06 10.96
N GLU A 93 7.23 2.58 11.47
CA GLU A 93 7.19 1.69 12.63
C GLU A 93 7.83 0.32 12.32
N GLN A 94 7.71 -0.18 11.09
CA GLN A 94 8.47 -1.37 10.66
C GLN A 94 9.97 -1.09 10.68
N MET A 95 10.41 0.04 10.11
CA MET A 95 11.83 0.41 10.03
C MET A 95 12.46 0.62 11.42
N GLU A 96 11.71 1.16 12.38
CA GLU A 96 12.16 1.36 13.76
C GLU A 96 12.35 0.05 14.53
N LYS A 97 11.61 -1.00 14.18
CA LYS A 97 11.70 -2.34 14.80
C LYS A 97 12.67 -3.28 14.07
N ALA A 98 13.04 -2.93 12.83
CA ALA A 98 13.87 -3.75 11.98
C ALA A 98 15.31 -3.87 12.53
N THR A 99 15.87 -5.07 12.40
CA THR A 99 17.31 -5.33 12.50
C THR A 99 18.07 -4.64 11.38
N GLU A 100 19.40 -4.51 11.50
CA GLU A 100 20.22 -3.90 10.43
C GLU A 100 20.07 -4.63 9.09
N LYS A 101 20.06 -5.97 9.10
CA LYS A 101 19.82 -6.75 7.88
C LYS A 101 18.45 -6.45 7.26
N GLU A 102 17.40 -6.36 8.08
CA GLU A 102 16.07 -6.03 7.57
C GLU A 102 16.01 -4.60 7.02
N LYS A 103 16.76 -3.65 7.59
CA LYS A 103 16.89 -2.30 7.02
C LYS A 103 17.57 -2.32 5.66
N ASP A 104 18.59 -3.14 5.47
CA ASP A 104 19.23 -3.36 4.16
C ASP A 104 18.24 -3.95 3.14
N ASP A 105 17.42 -4.92 3.58
CA ASP A 105 16.36 -5.49 2.76
C ASP A 105 15.28 -4.42 2.43
N MET A 106 14.94 -3.54 3.37
CA MET A 106 14.00 -2.42 3.16
C MET A 106 14.54 -1.37 2.17
N MET A 107 15.85 -1.07 2.21
CA MET A 107 16.49 -0.20 1.22
C MET A 107 16.49 -0.83 -0.18
N SER A 108 16.73 -2.14 -0.25
CA SER A 108 16.63 -2.90 -1.50
C SER A 108 15.19 -2.89 -2.03
N PHE A 109 14.20 -2.98 -1.14
CA PHE A 109 12.78 -2.92 -1.48
C PHE A 109 12.39 -1.56 -2.07
N ASP A 110 12.95 -0.45 -1.58
CA ASP A 110 12.73 0.88 -2.14
C ASP A 110 13.18 0.96 -3.61
N SER A 111 14.36 0.42 -3.92
CA SER A 111 14.89 0.35 -5.28
C SER A 111 14.02 -0.53 -6.20
N PHE A 112 13.50 -1.64 -5.65
CA PHE A 112 12.60 -2.53 -6.38
C PHE A 112 11.25 -1.86 -6.66
N TYR A 113 10.73 -1.11 -5.69
CA TYR A 113 9.54 -0.30 -5.83
C TYR A 113 9.69 0.78 -6.91
N GLU A 114 10.83 1.47 -6.97
CA GLU A 114 11.09 2.46 -8.02
C GLU A 114 11.01 1.83 -9.42
N THR A 115 11.68 0.68 -9.60
CA THR A 115 11.68 -0.06 -10.86
C THR A 115 10.26 -0.52 -11.22
N PHE A 116 9.56 -1.16 -10.29
CA PHE A 116 8.17 -1.57 -10.45
C PHE A 116 7.28 -0.40 -10.87
N SER A 117 7.40 0.75 -10.19
CA SER A 117 6.58 1.92 -10.44
C SER A 117 6.82 2.53 -11.82
N ARG A 118 8.09 2.59 -12.25
CA ARG A 118 8.48 3.06 -13.60
C ARG A 118 7.92 2.17 -14.71
N GLU A 119 8.00 0.85 -14.54
CA GLU A 119 7.50 -0.11 -15.53
C GLU A 119 5.97 -0.13 -15.59
N ASN A 120 5.31 0.03 -14.45
CA ASN A 120 3.86 -0.11 -14.37
C ASN A 120 3.11 1.22 -14.58
N LYS A 121 3.78 2.38 -14.62
CA LYS A 121 3.20 3.74 -14.81
C LYS A 121 1.89 3.95 -14.02
N LYS A 122 1.80 3.42 -12.80
CA LYS A 122 0.57 3.48 -11.99
C LYS A 122 0.54 4.76 -11.17
N ASP A 123 -0.63 5.38 -11.10
CA ASP A 123 -0.92 6.37 -10.07
C ASP A 123 -0.76 5.72 -8.70
N MET A 124 -0.03 6.39 -7.81
CA MET A 124 0.17 5.87 -6.46
C MET A 124 -1.16 5.86 -5.71
N PRO A 125 -1.48 4.77 -4.99
CA PRO A 125 -2.71 4.72 -4.22
C PRO A 125 -2.77 5.85 -3.19
N ASN A 126 -3.98 6.29 -2.86
CA ASN A 126 -4.24 7.33 -1.87
C ASN A 126 -5.09 6.84 -0.70
N ASP A 127 -5.25 5.52 -0.56
CA ASP A 127 -5.95 4.88 0.54
C ASP A 127 -5.28 3.56 0.95
N LEU A 128 -5.65 3.06 2.13
CA LEU A 128 -5.09 1.83 2.72
C LEU A 128 -5.30 0.60 1.83
N ASN A 129 -6.52 0.42 1.30
CA ASN A 129 -6.86 -0.73 0.46
C ASN A 129 -6.06 -0.76 -0.84
N GLY A 130 -5.79 0.41 -1.41
CA GLY A 130 -4.96 0.56 -2.58
C GLY A 130 -3.51 0.19 -2.29
N TYR A 131 -2.97 0.52 -1.12
CA TYR A 131 -1.64 0.08 -0.70
C TYR A 131 -1.57 -1.43 -0.42
N LEU A 132 -2.58 -2.04 0.18
CA LEU A 132 -2.65 -3.50 0.32
C LEU A 132 -2.63 -4.20 -1.05
N LYS A 133 -3.35 -3.67 -2.03
CA LYS A 133 -3.30 -4.17 -3.42
C LYS A 133 -1.93 -3.93 -4.08
N LEU A 134 -1.32 -2.77 -3.84
CA LEU A 134 0.01 -2.46 -4.34
C LEU A 134 1.03 -3.48 -3.84
N ILE A 135 1.03 -3.76 -2.54
CA ILE A 135 1.94 -4.75 -1.94
C ILE A 135 1.75 -6.14 -2.52
N ASN A 136 0.51 -6.57 -2.73
CA ASN A 136 0.25 -7.84 -3.42
C ASN A 136 0.79 -7.86 -4.85
N ASN A 137 0.62 -6.78 -5.62
CA ASN A 137 1.22 -6.67 -6.95
C ASN A 137 2.75 -6.72 -6.90
N MET A 138 3.36 -6.08 -5.90
CA MET A 138 4.81 -6.10 -5.72
C MET A 138 5.33 -7.49 -5.38
N LYS A 139 4.63 -8.26 -4.54
CA LYS A 139 4.97 -9.66 -4.27
C LYS A 139 4.97 -10.51 -5.54
N SER A 140 3.92 -10.39 -6.36
CA SER A 140 3.87 -11.08 -7.66
C SER A 140 4.99 -10.63 -8.61
N TYR A 141 5.35 -9.35 -8.56
CA TYR A 141 6.46 -8.83 -9.35
C TYR A 141 7.81 -9.40 -8.86
N ILE A 142 8.06 -9.47 -7.55
CA ILE A 142 9.24 -10.11 -6.97
C ILE A 142 9.33 -11.58 -7.39
N GLU A 143 8.22 -12.31 -7.32
CA GLU A 143 8.14 -13.72 -7.70
C GLU A 143 8.51 -13.95 -9.17
N LEU A 144 8.09 -13.06 -10.07
CA LEU A 144 8.42 -13.12 -11.50
C LEU A 144 9.94 -13.08 -11.74
N TYR A 145 10.67 -12.31 -10.94
CA TYR A 145 12.11 -12.12 -11.08
C TYR A 145 12.96 -12.99 -10.15
N ASN A 146 12.34 -13.80 -9.29
CA ASN A 146 12.98 -14.65 -8.28
C ASN A 146 13.90 -15.76 -8.85
N HIS A 147 14.08 -15.81 -10.16
CA HIS A 147 14.93 -16.79 -10.84
C HIS A 147 15.95 -16.13 -11.78
N CYS A 148 16.23 -14.83 -11.59
CA CYS A 148 17.19 -14.11 -12.41
C CYS A 148 18.61 -14.69 -12.21
N PRO A 149 19.26 -15.23 -13.27
CA PRO A 149 20.60 -15.79 -13.15
C PRO A 149 21.62 -14.75 -12.65
N GLY A 150 22.43 -15.13 -11.66
CA GLY A 150 23.49 -14.28 -11.11
C GLY A 150 23.05 -13.32 -10.00
N VAL A 151 21.78 -13.37 -9.57
CA VAL A 151 21.29 -12.65 -8.39
C VAL A 151 21.20 -13.62 -7.22
N ASP A 152 21.67 -13.19 -6.04
CA ASP A 152 21.58 -13.99 -4.82
C ASP A 152 20.12 -14.15 -4.37
N GLN A 153 19.72 -15.40 -4.12
CA GLN A 153 18.36 -15.77 -3.70
C GLN A 153 17.93 -15.06 -2.41
N SER A 154 18.86 -14.80 -1.50
CA SER A 154 18.61 -14.14 -0.22
C SER A 154 18.11 -12.70 -0.37
N ILE A 155 18.40 -12.04 -1.50
CA ILE A 155 17.86 -10.72 -1.82
C ILE A 155 16.35 -10.82 -2.01
N TYR A 156 15.87 -11.78 -2.81
CA TYR A 156 14.44 -11.95 -3.05
C TYR A 156 13.69 -12.39 -1.80
N GLU A 157 14.29 -13.25 -0.98
CA GLU A 157 13.73 -13.61 0.33
C GLU A 157 13.57 -12.38 1.23
N GLY A 158 14.59 -11.51 1.28
CA GLY A 158 14.53 -10.23 1.98
C GLY A 158 13.38 -9.35 1.49
N LEU A 159 13.24 -9.18 0.17
CA LEU A 159 12.16 -8.40 -0.44
C LEU A 159 10.77 -8.93 -0.09
N VAL A 160 10.57 -10.25 -0.16
CA VAL A 160 9.29 -10.89 0.20
C VAL A 160 8.99 -10.71 1.69
N ASN A 161 9.99 -10.86 2.55
CA ASN A 161 9.84 -10.66 3.99
C ASN A 161 9.45 -9.21 4.33
N VAL A 162 10.09 -8.23 3.69
CA VAL A 162 9.73 -6.82 3.83
C VAL A 162 8.28 -6.58 3.41
N ALA A 163 7.86 -7.12 2.26
CA ALA A 163 6.48 -6.98 1.78
C ALA A 163 5.45 -7.61 2.73
N ASN A 164 5.73 -8.80 3.26
CA ASN A 164 4.86 -9.52 4.19
C ASN A 164 4.74 -8.79 5.54
N SER A 165 5.87 -8.34 6.07
CA SER A 165 5.92 -7.59 7.32
C SER A 165 5.18 -6.26 7.19
N PHE A 166 5.36 -5.56 6.06
CA PHE A 166 4.64 -4.32 5.82
C PHE A 166 3.13 -4.52 5.66
N GLU A 167 2.70 -5.54 4.92
CA GLU A 167 1.27 -5.89 4.84
C GLU A 167 0.68 -6.18 6.23
N THR A 168 1.44 -6.84 7.10
CA THR A 168 1.03 -7.10 8.49
C THR A 168 0.86 -5.80 9.28
N GLU A 169 1.77 -4.84 9.13
CA GLU A 169 1.66 -3.52 9.75
C GLU A 169 0.46 -2.71 9.21
N LEU A 170 0.22 -2.74 7.90
CA LEU A 170 -0.94 -2.08 7.27
C LEU A 170 -2.28 -2.67 7.75
N ASN A 171 -2.37 -3.99 7.92
CA ASN A 171 -3.59 -4.66 8.35
C ASN A 171 -4.04 -4.30 9.78
N LYS A 172 -3.17 -3.70 10.60
CA LYS A 172 -3.57 -3.18 11.93
C LYS A 172 -4.58 -2.05 11.85
N TYR A 173 -4.70 -1.42 10.69
CA TYR A 173 -5.55 -0.27 10.44
C TYR A 173 -6.75 -0.59 9.52
N SER A 174 -6.93 -1.86 9.12
CA SER A 174 -8.01 -2.32 8.22
C SER A 174 -9.31 -2.66 8.94
#